data_AF-A0A2N3E4B7-F1
#
_entry.id   AF-A0A2N3E4B7-F1
#
_cell.length_a   1.000
_cell.length_b   1.000
_cell.length_c   1.000
_cell.angle_alpha   90.00
_cell.angle_beta   90.00
_cell.angle_gamma   90.00
#
_symmetry.space_group_name_H-M   'P 1'
#
loop_
_entity.id
_entity.type
_entity.pdbx_description
1 polymer ?
#
loop_
_entity_poly.entity_id
_entity_poly.type
_entity_poly.pdbx_seq_one_letter_code
_entity_poly.pdbx_strand_id
1 'polypeptide(L)' 'MSEIIVVNDGSSDQSQSILEGLADEIGKLKILKASGIGPSAARNMALAEASGAFIAVLDGDDIWAPRKLELQLP' A
#
# COMPACT_ATOMS: atom_id res chain seq x y z
N MET A 1 -11.26 6.65 9.67
CA MET A 1 -11.41 5.59 8.64
C MET A 1 -10.00 5.20 8.21
N SER A 2 -9.71 3.91 7.99
CA SER A 2 -8.38 3.47 7.53
C SER A 2 -8.41 3.17 6.04
N GLU A 3 -7.32 3.47 5.34
CA GLU A 3 -7.12 3.20 3.93
C GLU A 3 -5.81 2.42 3.73
N ILE A 4 -5.73 1.66 2.64
CA ILE A 4 -4.52 0.96 2.21
C ILE A 4 -4.24 1.44 0.80
N ILE A 5 -3.08 2.04 0.59
CA ILE A 5 -2.63 2.48 -0.74
C ILE A 5 -1.42 1.63 -1.11
N VAL A 6 -1.54 0.88 -2.21
CA VAL A 6 -0.44 0.08 -2.77
C VAL A 6 -0.06 0.66 -4.12
N VAL A 7 1.24 0.85 -4.34
CA VAL A 7 1.78 1.19 -5.66
C VAL A 7 2.40 -0.05 -6.25
N ASN A 8 1.82 -0.58 -7.32
CA ASN A 8 2.49 -1.57 -8.15
C ASN A 8 3.41 -0.83 -9.13
N ASP A 9 4.71 -0.87 -8.88
CA ASP A 9 5.73 -0.17 -9.67
C ASP A 9 6.28 -1.00 -10.84
N GLY A 10 5.37 -1.57 -11.62
CA GLY A 10 5.72 -2.33 -12.82
C GLY A 10 6.19 -3.76 -12.53
N SER A 11 5.62 -4.43 -11.52
CA SER A 11 5.88 -5.86 -11.28
C SER A 11 5.59 -6.68 -12.54
N SER A 12 6.52 -7.58 -12.87
CA SER A 12 6.41 -8.50 -14.01
C SER A 12 5.80 -9.86 -13.67
N ASP A 13 5.40 -10.06 -12.41
CA ASP A 13 4.81 -11.28 -11.90
C ASP A 13 3.28 -11.12 -11.71
N GLN A 14 2.68 -11.96 -10.86
CA GLN A 14 1.24 -11.96 -10.61
C GLN A 14 0.80 -10.89 -9.58
N SER A 15 1.70 -10.02 -9.11
CA SER A 15 1.39 -9.00 -8.11
C SER A 15 0.19 -8.15 -8.51
N GLN A 16 0.11 -7.74 -9.79
CA GLN A 16 -1.00 -6.92 -10.28
C GLN A 16 -2.35 -7.63 -10.15
N SER A 17 -2.44 -8.89 -10.60
CA SER A 17 -3.68 -9.65 -10.57
C SER A 17 -4.11 -10.02 -9.14
N ILE A 18 -3.14 -10.27 -8.25
CA ILE A 18 -3.41 -10.53 -6.84
C ILE A 18 -3.98 -9.27 -6.18
N LEU A 19 -3.37 -8.10 -6.43
CA LEU A 19 -3.88 -6.84 -5.91
C LEU A 19 -5.30 -6.55 -6.39
N GLU A 20 -5.58 -6.77 -7.68
CA GLU A 20 -6.93 -6.59 -8.24
C GLU A 20 -7.96 -7.49 -7.55
N GLY A 21 -7.65 -8.78 -7.35
CA GLY A 21 -8.54 -9.68 -6.61
C GLY A 21 -8.73 -9.27 -5.14
N LEU A 22 -7.68 -8.80 -4.48
CA LEU A 22 -7.77 -8.29 -3.11
C LEU A 22 -8.57 -6.99 -3.00
N ALA A 23 -8.58 -6.14 -4.02
CA ALA A 23 -9.35 -4.89 -3.99
C ALA A 23 -10.86 -5.17 -3.97
N ASP A 24 -11.31 -6.23 -4.65
CA ASP A 24 -12.70 -6.67 -4.62
C ASP A 24 -13.12 -7.18 -3.23
N GLU A 25 -12.19 -7.80 -2.49
CA GLU A 25 -12.42 -8.31 -1.13
C GLU A 25 -12.25 -7.22 -0.05
N ILE A 26 -11.27 -6.33 -0.23
CA ILE A 26 -10.85 -5.31 0.73
C ILE A 26 -11.32 -3.95 0.21
N GLY A 27 -12.52 -3.54 0.60
CA GLY A 27 -13.14 -2.26 0.17
C GLY A 27 -12.41 -0.96 0.59
N LYS A 28 -11.21 -1.05 1.17
CA LYS A 28 -10.34 0.08 1.53
C LYS A 28 -8.98 0.06 0.83
N LEU A 29 -8.78 -0.84 -0.13
CA LEU A 29 -7.54 -0.96 -0.90
C LEU A 29 -7.62 -0.09 -2.17
N LYS A 30 -6.68 0.84 -2.31
CA LYS A 30 -6.45 1.66 -3.50
C LYS A 30 -5.15 1.21 -4.17
N ILE A 31 -5.21 0.87 -5.45
CA ILE A 31 -4.07 0.43 -6.24
C ILE A 31 -3.66 1.56 -7.19
N LEU A 32 -2.41 1.98 -7.10
CA LEU A 32 -1.76 2.91 -8.03
C LEU A 32 -0.79 2.12 -8.92
N LYS A 33 -0.68 2.49 -10.19
CA LYS A 33 0.22 1.84 -11.15
C LYS A 33 1.33 2.79 -11.55
N ALA A 34 2.56 2.31 -11.51
CA ALA A 34 3.75 2.98 -12.02
C ALA A 34 4.58 2.00 -12.87
N SER A 35 5.69 2.46 -13.44
CA SER A 35 6.48 1.70 -14.41
C SER A 35 7.98 1.81 -14.15
N GLY A 36 8.42 1.33 -12.99
CA GLY A 36 9.83 1.30 -12.60
C GLY A 36 10.37 2.64 -12.11
N ILE A 37 9.58 3.40 -11.35
CA ILE A 37 9.99 4.69 -10.77
C ILE A 37 10.85 4.55 -9.50
N GLY A 38 10.95 3.34 -8.97
CA GLY A 38 11.71 2.99 -7.78
C GLY A 38 10.95 3.26 -6.47
N PRO A 39 11.40 2.67 -5.35
CA PRO A 39 10.66 2.62 -4.09
C PRO A 39 10.40 4.01 -3.49
N SER A 40 11.34 4.94 -3.58
CA SER A 40 11.17 6.29 -3.05
C SER A 40 10.09 7.07 -3.80
N ALA A 41 10.07 6.99 -5.14
CA ALA A 41 9.07 7.69 -5.95
C ALA A 41 7.70 7.01 -5.83
N ALA A 42 7.65 5.68 -5.77
CA ALA A 42 6.43 4.94 -5.46
C ALA A 42 5.84 5.36 -4.11
N ARG A 43 6.66 5.46 -3.06
CA ARG A 43 6.21 5.93 -1.75
C ARG A 43 5.67 7.36 -1.81
N ASN A 44 6.36 8.28 -2.50
CA ASN A 44 5.90 9.65 -2.67
C ASN A 44 4.57 9.73 -3.41
N MET A 45 4.36 8.88 -4.42
CA MET A 45 3.08 8.77 -5.14
C MET A 45 1.96 8.32 -4.20
N ALA A 46 2.19 7.29 -3.36
CA ALA A 46 1.20 6.84 -2.38
C ALA A 46 0.89 7.93 -1.33
N LEU A 47 1.91 8.64 -0.84
CA LEU A 47 1.77 9.72 0.13
C LEU A 47 0.94 10.89 -0.40
N ALA A 48 1.09 11.25 -1.68
CA ALA A 48 0.32 12.33 -2.30
C ALA A 48 -1.19 12.00 -2.39
N GLU A 49 -1.53 10.72 -2.43
CA GLU A 49 -2.92 10.23 -2.49
C GLU A 49 -3.52 9.91 -1.11
N ALA A 50 -2.70 9.90 -0.06
CA ALA A 50 -3.13 9.55 1.30
C ALA A 50 -3.89 10.70 1.97
N SER A 51 -4.96 10.36 2.69
CA SER A 51 -5.84 11.31 3.39
C SER A 51 -5.90 11.10 4.91
N GLY A 52 -5.34 10.00 5.41
CA GLY A 52 -5.30 9.67 6.83
C GLY A 52 -4.47 10.65 7.68
N ALA A 53 -4.87 10.82 8.95
CA ALA A 53 -4.14 11.65 9.91
C ALA A 53 -2.77 11.08 10.31
N PHE A 54 -2.57 9.77 10.12
CA PHE A 54 -1.32 9.06 10.38
C PHE A 54 -0.92 8.26 9.15
N ILE A 55 0.39 8.15 8.93
CA ILE A 55 0.98 7.34 7.87
C ILE A 55 1.82 6.23 8.51
N ALA A 56 1.62 5.01 8.04
CA ALA A 56 2.49 3.88 8.33
C ALA A 56 2.87 3.19 7.01
N VAL A 57 4.16 2.93 6.83
CA VAL A 57 4.72 2.34 5.60
C VAL A 57 5.03 0.88 5.84
N LEU A 58 4.56 0.01 4.94
CA LEU A 58 4.85 -1.42 4.89
C LEU A 58 5.44 -1.74 3.52
N ASP A 59 6.64 -2.32 3.49
CA ASP A 59 7.26 -2.79 2.25
C ASP A 59 6.60 -4.12 1.82
N GLY A 60 6.59 -4.40 0.51
CA GLY A 60 5.82 -5.50 -0.08
C GLY A 60 6.31 -6.90 0.28
N ASP A 61 7.51 -7.00 0.85
CA ASP A 61 8.16 -8.23 1.31
C ASP A 61 8.07 -8.43 2.83
N ASP A 62 7.39 -7.52 3.55
CA ASP A 62 7.24 -7.56 5.00
C ASP A 62 5.80 -7.91 5.45
N ILE A 63 5.69 -8.30 6.72
CA ILE A 63 4.40 -8.44 7.42
C ILE A 63 4.43 -7.74 8.77
N TRP A 64 3.28 -7.24 9.22
CA TRP A 64 3.13 -6.66 10.54
C TRP A 64 2.53 -7.65 11.53
N ALA A 65 2.97 -7.57 12.79
CA ALA A 65 2.28 -8.22 13.89
C ALA A 65 0.85 -7.65 14.05
N PRO A 66 -0.14 -8.45 14.49
CA PRO A 66 -1.55 -8.04 14.50
C PRO A 66 -1.85 -6.73 15.24
N ARG A 67 -1.05 -6.38 16.25
CA ARG A 67 -1.23 -5.19 17.10
C ARG A 67 -0.24 -4.06 16.82
N LYS A 68 0.55 -4.12 15.74
CA LYS A 68 1.61 -3.12 15.48
C LYS A 68 1.07 -1.69 15.49
N LEU A 69 -0.01 -1.44 14.75
CA LEU A 69 -0.58 -0.09 14.64
C LEU A 69 -1.18 0.39 15.96
N GLU A 70 -1.92 -0.47 16.66
CA GLU A 70 -2.51 -0.17 17.97
C GLU A 70 -1.44 0.27 18.99
N LEU A 71 -0.27 -0.37 18.98
CA LEU A 71 0.83 -0.07 19.90
C LEU A 71 1.63 1.20 19.53
N GLN A 72 1.45 1.74 18.33
CA GLN A 72 2.22 2.91 17.83
C GLN A 72 1.38 4.17 17.72
N LEU A 73 0.05 4.06 17.83
CA LEU A 73 -0.86 5.18 17.83
C LEU A 73 -1.08 5.70 19.27
N PRO A 74 -1.28 7.03 19.44
CA PRO A 74 -1.54 7.65 20.73
C PRO A 74 -2.93 7.32 21.30
#